data_AF-A0A1G2P2U0-F1
#
_entry.id   AF-A0A1G2P2U0-F1
#
_cell.length_a   1.000
_cell.length_b   1.000
_cell.length_c   1.000
_cell.angle_alpha   90.00
_cell.angle_beta   90.00
_cell.angle_gamma   90.00
#
_symmetry.space_group_name_H-M   'P 1'
#
loop_
_entity.id
_entity.type
_entity.pdbx_description
1 polymer ?
#
loop_
_entity_poly.entity_id
_entity_poly.type
_entity_poly.pdbx_seq_one_letter_code
_entity_poly.pdbx_strand_id
1 'polypeptide(L)'
;MDKVRQKILRRLKIAEGQVRGLQEMISKDVYCVDIITQTSAVKQALSSVEDELMENHLGTCVIDQMKKGKEGIAVGEILKVYRLKRK
;
A
#
# COMPACT_ATOMS: atom_id res chain seq x y z
N MET A 1 15.94 0.77 9.70
CA MET A 1 15.06 -0.22 9.06
C MET A 1 13.79 -0.52 9.87
N ASP A 2 13.82 -0.51 11.21
CA ASP A 2 12.65 -0.90 12.02
C ASP A 2 11.50 0.11 12.09
N LYS A 3 11.78 1.42 12.06
CA LYS A 3 10.70 2.44 12.16
C LYS A 3 9.74 2.42 10.97
N VAL A 4 10.25 2.28 9.74
CA VAL A 4 9.42 2.18 8.52
C VAL A 4 8.57 0.91 8.54
N ARG A 5 9.19 -0.23 8.85
CA ARG A 5 8.49 -1.51 8.99
C ARG A 5 7.37 -1.45 10.03
N GLN A 6 7.64 -0.89 11.21
CA GLN A 6 6.64 -0.72 12.26
C GLN A 6 5.49 0.21 11.82
N LYS A 7 5.81 1.30 11.12
CA LYS A 7 4.81 2.23 10.57
C LYS A 7 3.90 1.55 9.54
N ILE A 8 4.47 0.75 8.63
CA ILE A 8 3.73 -0.04 7.64
C ILE A 8 2.82 -1.05 8.34
N LEU A 9 3.36 -1.84 9.29
CA LEU A 9 2.59 -2.83 10.03
C LEU A 9 1.43 -2.19 10.82
N ARG A 10 1.64 -1.01 11.41
CA ARG A 10 0.57 -0.27 12.09
C ARG A 10 -0.54 0.13 11.12
N ARG A 11 -0.21 0.63 9.92
CA ARG A 11 -1.20 0.98 8.90
C ARG A 11 -1.97 -0.24 8.40
N LEU A 12 -1.29 -1.37 8.21
CA LEU A 12 -1.94 -2.63 7.83
C LEU A 12 -2.94 -3.11 8.89
N LYS A 13 -2.60 -3.02 10.19
CA LYS A 13 -3.54 -3.35 11.28
C LYS A 13 -4.79 -2.46 11.28
N ILE A 14 -4.65 -1.19 10.89
CA ILE A 14 -5.79 -0.27 10.75
C ILE A 14 -6.67 -0.72 9.58
N ALA A 15 -6.08 -0.98 8.41
CA ALA A 15 -6.81 -1.47 7.25
C ALA A 15 -7.54 -2.80 7.54
N GLU A 16 -6.90 -3.72 8.26
CA GLU A 16 -7.52 -4.97 8.73
C GLU A 16 -8.76 -4.71 9.61
N GLY A 17 -8.68 -3.75 10.55
CA GLY A 17 -9.81 -3.34 11.36
C GLY A 17 -10.96 -2.74 10.53
N GLN A 18 -10.64 -1.93 9.52
CA GLN A 18 -11.64 -1.37 8.62
C GLN A 18 -12.32 -2.46 7.78
N VAL A 19 -11.56 -3.45 7.28
CA VAL A 19 -12.13 -4.60 6.55
C VAL A 19 -13.08 -5.40 7.42
N ARG A 20 -12.73 -5.65 8.69
CA ARG A 20 -13.67 -6.26 9.66
C ARG A 20 -14.94 -5.41 9.83
N GLY A 21 -14.80 -4.09 9.94
CA GLY A 21 -15.94 -3.18 10.00
C GLY A 21 -16.86 -3.29 8.79
N LEU A 22 -16.30 -3.42 7.57
CA LEU A 22 -17.09 -3.66 6.35
C LEU A 22 -17.90 -4.96 6.42
N GLN A 23 -17.30 -6.05 6.92
CA GLN A 23 -17.99 -7.33 7.08
C GLN A 23 -19.18 -7.20 8.04
N GLU A 24 -19.03 -6.47 9.14
CA GLU A 24 -20.13 -6.21 10.08
C GLU A 24 -21.22 -5.35 9.45
N MET A 25 -20.86 -4.31 8.69
CA MET A 25 -21.83 -3.45 8.01
C MET A 25 -22.70 -4.24 7.04
N ILE A 26 -22.09 -5.13 6.26
CA ILE A 26 -22.82 -6.03 5.35
C ILE A 26 -23.73 -6.97 6.15
N SER A 27 -23.23 -7.55 7.25
CA SER A 27 -24.02 -8.47 8.08
C SER A 27 -25.22 -7.80 8.76
N LYS A 28 -25.13 -6.48 8.99
CA LYS A 28 -26.18 -5.65 9.60
C LYS A 28 -27.07 -4.96 8.56
N ASP A 29 -26.93 -5.28 7.28
CA ASP A 29 -27.67 -4.70 6.15
C ASP A 29 -27.60 -3.15 6.14
N VAL A 30 -26.41 -2.61 6.43
CA VAL A 30 -26.16 -1.16 6.41
C VAL A 30 -26.30 -0.61 4.98
N TYR A 31 -26.75 0.64 4.86
CA TYR A 31 -26.98 1.30 3.59
C TYR A 31 -25.76 1.24 2.66
N CYS A 32 -25.98 0.84 1.40
CA CYS A 32 -24.93 0.54 0.43
C CYS A 32 -23.96 1.72 0.21
N VAL A 33 -24.45 2.96 0.22
CA VAL A 33 -23.59 4.15 0.01
C VAL A 33 -22.60 4.33 1.16
N ASP A 34 -22.99 4.00 2.38
CA ASP A 34 -22.10 4.09 3.55
C ASP A 34 -21.03 3.00 3.48
N ILE A 35 -21.41 1.78 3.09
CA ILE A 35 -20.45 0.68 2.84
C ILE A 35 -19.46 1.10 1.75
N ILE A 36 -19.93 1.62 0.61
CA ILE A 36 -19.08 2.10 -0.48
C ILE A 36 -18.13 3.21 0.00
N THR A 37 -18.62 4.13 0.82
CA THR A 37 -17.80 5.19 1.41
C THR A 37 -16.69 4.61 2.28
N GLN A 38 -17.01 3.62 3.13
CA GLN A 38 -16.02 2.94 3.97
C GLN A 38 -15.03 2.11 3.14
N THR A 39 -15.44 1.50 2.03
CA THR A 39 -14.50 0.79 1.13
C THR A 39 -13.44 1.75 0.56
N SER A 40 -13.81 3.00 0.29
CA SER A 40 -12.86 4.02 -0.16
C SER A 40 -11.82 4.37 0.92
N ALA A 41 -12.22 4.36 2.20
CA ALA A 41 -11.29 4.54 3.31
C ALA A 41 -10.28 3.39 3.43
N VAL A 42 -10.71 2.14 3.18
CA VAL A 42 -9.80 0.98 3.12
C VAL A 42 -8.83 1.10 1.96
N LYS A 43 -9.33 1.46 0.76
CA LYS A 43 -8.47 1.69 -0.41
C LYS A 43 -7.40 2.75 -0.11
N GLN A 44 -7.79 3.87 0.50
CA GLN A 44 -6.86 4.94 0.86
C GLN A 44 -5.79 4.47 1.87
N ALA A 45 -6.17 3.65 2.84
CA ALA A 45 -5.22 3.08 3.80
C ALA A 45 -4.18 2.17 3.12
N LEU A 46 -4.61 1.36 2.16
CA LEU A 46 -3.72 0.51 1.35
C LEU A 46 -2.81 1.35 0.45
N SER A 47 -3.33 2.37 -0.23
CA SER A 47 -2.51 3.29 -1.03
C SER A 47 -1.39 3.92 -0.20
N SER A 48 -1.68 4.35 1.03
CA SER A 48 -0.64 4.88 1.93
C SER A 48 0.42 3.85 2.35
N VAL A 49 0.09 2.56 2.37
CA VAL A 49 1.07 1.49 2.61
C VAL A 49 1.98 1.32 1.40
N GLU A 50 1.41 1.33 0.19
CA GLU A 50 2.17 1.25 -1.05
C GLU A 50 3.15 2.41 -1.21
N ASP A 51 2.72 3.64 -0.89
CA ASP A 51 3.56 4.83 -1.00
C ASP A 51 4.78 4.73 -0.06
N GLU A 52 4.56 4.29 1.19
CA GLU A 52 5.65 4.10 2.16
C GLU A 52 6.63 2.99 1.73
N LEU A 53 6.11 1.89 1.17
CA LEU A 53 6.93 0.81 0.64
C LEU A 53 7.77 1.29 -0.56
N MET A 54 7.16 2.06 -1.46
CA MET A 54 7.82 2.63 -2.62
C MET A 54 8.93 3.59 -2.21
N GLU A 55 8.64 4.53 -1.30
CA GLU A 55 9.63 5.47 -0.76
C GLU A 55 10.83 4.73 -0.16
N ASN A 56 10.58 3.72 0.67
CA ASN A 56 11.65 2.91 1.26
C ASN A 56 12.45 2.14 0.20
N HIS A 57 11.79 1.55 -0.80
CA HIS A 57 12.46 0.81 -1.88
C HIS A 57 13.36 1.73 -2.72
N LEU A 58 12.85 2.91 -3.09
CA LEU A 58 13.62 3.94 -3.80
C LEU A 58 14.83 4.41 -2.99
N GLY A 59 14.66 4.64 -1.68
CA GLY A 59 15.72 5.10 -0.77
C GLY A 59 16.74 4.03 -0.36
N THR A 60 16.53 2.76 -0.70
CA THR A 60 17.43 1.66 -0.27
C THR A 60 17.85 0.79 -1.44
N CYS A 61 16.98 -0.11 -1.90
CA CYS A 61 17.27 -1.08 -2.94
C CYS A 61 17.69 -0.43 -4.25
N VAL A 62 16.95 0.59 -4.70
CA VAL A 62 17.26 1.28 -5.96
C VAL A 62 18.59 2.01 -5.87
N ILE A 63 18.85 2.77 -4.80
CA ILE A 63 20.15 3.44 -4.61
C ILE A 63 21.31 2.42 -4.60
N ASP A 64 21.14 1.27 -3.95
CA ASP A 64 22.17 0.20 -3.94
C ASP A 64 22.39 -0.42 -5.33
N GLN A 65 21.31 -0.69 -6.07
CA GLN A 65 21.39 -1.19 -7.45
C GLN A 65 22.09 -0.19 -8.38
N MET A 66 21.77 1.11 -8.28
CA MET A 66 22.42 2.17 -9.07
C MET A 66 23.92 2.23 -8.76
N LYS A 67 24.31 2.16 -7.48
CA LYS A 67 25.73 2.14 -7.09
C LYS A 67 26.49 0.91 -7.60
N LYS A 68 25.79 -0.19 -7.89
CA LYS A 68 26.35 -1.45 -8.38
C LYS A 68 26.31 -1.59 -9.91
N GLY A 69 25.97 -0.54 -10.65
CA GLY A 69 25.85 -0.61 -12.11
C GLY A 69 24.70 -1.50 -12.58
N LYS A 70 23.61 -1.57 -11.80
CA LYS A 70 22.40 -2.36 -12.09
C LYS A 70 21.20 -1.47 -12.41
N GLU A 71 21.44 -0.36 -13.10
CA GLU A 71 20.44 0.67 -13.41
C GLU A 71 19.26 0.09 -14.20
N GLY A 72 19.53 -0.81 -15.15
CA GLY A 72 18.49 -1.47 -15.96
C GLY A 72 17.50 -2.30 -15.12
N ILE A 73 17.98 -2.96 -14.08
CA ILE A 73 17.13 -3.72 -13.14
C ILE A 73 16.26 -2.75 -12.33
N ALA A 74 16.89 -1.72 -11.76
CA ALA A 74 16.21 -0.73 -10.94
C ALA A 74 15.08 -0.01 -11.70
N VAL A 75 15.35 0.44 -12.93
CA VAL A 75 14.35 1.08 -13.79
C VAL A 75 13.22 0.10 -14.15
N GLY A 76 13.57 -1.16 -14.44
CA GLY A 76 12.59 -2.20 -14.78
C GLY A 76 11.62 -2.51 -13.65
N GLU A 77 12.10 -2.59 -12.40
CA GLU A 77 11.28 -2.85 -11.22
C GLU A 77 10.25 -1.73 -10.99
N ILE A 78 10.67 -0.46 -11.08
CA ILE A 78 9.77 0.69 -10.89
C ILE A 78 8.72 0.77 -12.01
N LEU A 79 9.12 0.56 -13.26
CA LEU A 79 8.18 0.54 -14.39
C LEU A 79 7.14 -0.57 -14.26
N LYS A 80 7.52 -1.73 -13.71
CA LYS A 80 6.57 -2.83 -13.45
C LYS A 80 5.50 -2.41 -12.44
N VAL A 81 5.89 -1.77 -11.33
CA VAL A 81 4.93 -1.29 -10.32
C VAL A 81 4.04 -0.19 -10.88
N TYR A 82 4.60 0.79 -11.60
CA TYR A 82 3.82 1.88 -12.19
C TYR A 82 2.78 1.37 -13.19
N ARG A 83 3.12 0.36 -14.00
CA ARG A 83 2.16 -0.26 -14.94
C ARG A 83 1.01 -0.99 -14.24
N LEU A 84 1.22 -1.55 -13.05
CA LEU A 84 0.17 -2.19 -12.27
C LEU A 84 -0.86 -1.16 -11.77
N LYS A 85 -0.41 0.02 -11.30
CA LYS A 85 -1.31 1.08 -10.80
C LYS A 85 -2.19 1.73 -11.88
N ARG A 86 -1.85 1.58 -13.17
CA ARG A 86 -2.64 2.14 -14.28
C ARG A 86 -3.73 1.20 -14.82
N LYS A 87 -3.76 -0.05 -14.37
CA LYS A 87 -4.81 -1.01 -14.73
C LYS A 87 -5.92 -0.95 -13.70
#